data_AF-R1E8T5-F1
#
_entry.id   AF-R1E8T5-F1
#
_cell.length_a   1.000
_cell.length_b   1.000
_cell.length_c   1.000
_cell.angle_alpha   90.00
_cell.angle_beta   90.00
_cell.angle_gamma   90.00
#
_symmetry.space_group_name_H-M   'P 1'
#
loop_
_entity.id
_entity.type
_entity.pdbx_description
1 polymer ?
#
loop_
_entity_poly.entity_id
_entity_poly.type
_entity_poly.pdbx_seq_one_letter_code
_entity_poly.pdbx_strand_id
1 'polypeptide(L)'
;MVNTASHLESIRAALATVAASDGAEALAAARAGLAEALHGCLLEVAQHDVPEEQRRQLDAALCAETTALRGALFKALRVCSLHRAFLGLPRLLEATRLLLAAAPAKGVATFIETDLCADIDASASLRDLDCAQQVLDALLGGRRLKKDLGADLPASHKKSVRTALNRARRALGAIEAEARVQQVAAHRAAHPPVYEMPDTDCRREDEEREARRREAHSAGMDAMFAAAKIG
;
A
#
# COMPACT_ATOMS: atom_id res chain seq x y z
N MET A 1 0.25 -28.16 2.96
CA MET A 1 -1.22 -28.03 2.89
C MET A 1 -1.65 -27.23 4.10
N VAL A 2 -2.47 -26.20 3.92
CA VAL A 2 -2.98 -25.38 5.04
C VAL A 2 -3.94 -26.22 5.87
N ASN A 3 -3.70 -26.33 7.18
CA ASN A 3 -4.54 -27.12 8.07
C ASN A 3 -5.60 -26.22 8.73
N THR A 4 -6.57 -25.76 7.94
CA THR A 4 -7.64 -24.88 8.41
C THR A 4 -8.48 -25.51 9.53
N ALA A 5 -8.60 -26.84 9.56
CA ALA A 5 -9.29 -27.58 10.61
C ALA A 5 -8.59 -27.42 11.96
N SER A 6 -7.25 -27.59 12.00
CA SER A 6 -6.46 -27.40 13.22
C SER A 6 -6.56 -25.96 13.74
N HIS A 7 -6.59 -24.95 12.88
CA HIS A 7 -6.79 -23.55 13.30
C HIS A 7 -8.16 -23.32 13.91
N LEU A 8 -9.21 -23.89 13.31
CA LEU A 8 -10.57 -23.79 13.85
C LEU A 8 -10.70 -24.46 15.22
N GLU A 9 -10.05 -25.61 15.40
CA GLU A 9 -9.99 -26.30 16.69
C GLU A 9 -9.26 -25.44 17.74
N SER A 10 -8.11 -24.86 17.40
CA SER A 10 -7.37 -23.95 18.28
C SER A 10 -8.20 -22.72 18.67
N ILE A 11 -8.92 -22.11 17.73
CA ILE A 11 -9.80 -20.97 17.99
C ILE A 11 -10.96 -21.37 18.91
N ARG A 12 -11.60 -22.52 18.67
CA ARG A 12 -12.69 -23.03 19.51
C ARG A 12 -12.22 -23.37 20.92
N ALA A 13 -11.04 -23.98 21.04
CA ALA A 13 -10.42 -24.25 22.34
C ALA A 13 -10.16 -22.94 23.10
N ALA A 14 -9.59 -21.93 22.43
CA ALA A 14 -9.36 -20.62 23.04
C ALA A 14 -10.67 -19.91 23.44
N LEU A 15 -11.74 -20.03 22.64
CA LEU A 15 -13.07 -19.52 22.98
C LEU A 15 -13.62 -20.20 24.24
N ALA A 16 -13.49 -21.53 24.34
CA ALA A 16 -13.88 -22.28 25.53
C ALA A 16 -13.09 -21.84 26.76
N THR A 17 -11.78 -21.59 26.63
CA THR A 17 -10.96 -21.04 27.71
C THR A 17 -11.44 -19.66 28.15
N VAL A 18 -11.79 -18.77 27.21
CA VAL A 18 -12.36 -17.45 27.53
C VAL A 18 -13.68 -17.58 28.29
N ALA A 19 -14.54 -18.50 27.89
CA ALA A 19 -15.83 -18.74 28.54
C ALA A 19 -15.71 -19.33 29.95
N ALA A 20 -14.67 -20.14 30.19
CA ALA A 20 -14.40 -20.78 31.48
C ALA A 20 -13.49 -19.95 32.41
N SER A 21 -13.00 -18.80 31.96
CA SER A 21 -12.05 -17.98 32.74
C SER A 21 -12.77 -17.19 33.82
N ASP A 22 -12.44 -17.49 35.08
CA ASP A 22 -12.86 -16.71 36.24
C ASP A 22 -11.74 -15.75 36.69
N GLY A 23 -12.10 -14.48 36.86
CA GLY A 23 -11.16 -13.42 37.27
C GLY A 23 -10.54 -12.64 36.12
N ALA A 24 -10.15 -11.39 36.41
CA ALA A 24 -9.73 -10.43 35.40
C ALA A 24 -8.43 -10.83 34.67
N GLU A 25 -7.44 -11.37 35.40
CA GLU A 25 -6.14 -11.76 34.84
C GLU A 25 -6.26 -13.00 33.94
N ALA A 26 -6.97 -14.03 34.40
CA ALA A 26 -7.22 -15.24 33.61
C ALA A 26 -8.00 -14.91 32.32
N LEU A 27 -9.03 -14.07 32.42
CA LEU A 27 -9.79 -13.63 31.26
C LEU A 27 -8.93 -12.82 30.27
N ALA A 28 -8.03 -11.96 30.76
CA ALA A 28 -7.11 -11.21 29.91
C ALA A 28 -6.15 -12.14 29.16
N ALA A 29 -5.56 -13.13 29.85
CA ALA A 29 -4.70 -14.14 29.25
C ALA A 29 -5.46 -14.99 28.21
N ALA A 30 -6.67 -15.45 28.52
CA ALA A 30 -7.50 -16.22 27.59
C ALA A 30 -7.85 -15.41 26.33
N ARG A 31 -8.17 -14.12 26.47
CA ARG A 31 -8.41 -13.22 25.33
C ARG A 31 -7.15 -12.95 24.51
N ALA A 32 -5.98 -12.96 25.12
CA ALA A 32 -4.71 -12.87 24.41
C ALA A 32 -4.48 -14.14 23.57
N GLY A 33 -4.64 -15.32 24.16
CA GLY A 33 -4.53 -16.60 23.45
C GLY A 33 -5.53 -16.73 22.30
N LEU A 34 -6.77 -16.26 22.47
CA LEU A 34 -7.76 -16.19 21.39
C LEU A 34 -7.31 -15.27 20.25
N ALA A 35 -6.72 -14.12 20.58
CA ALA A 35 -6.21 -13.19 19.58
C ALA A 35 -5.02 -13.77 18.81
N GLU A 36 -4.13 -14.49 19.48
CA GLU A 36 -2.99 -15.18 18.87
C GLU A 36 -3.45 -16.33 17.95
N ALA A 37 -4.41 -17.15 18.40
CA ALA A 37 -4.97 -18.22 17.59
C ALA A 37 -5.64 -17.69 16.31
N LEU A 38 -6.43 -16.62 16.42
CA LEU A 38 -7.04 -15.97 15.27
C LEU A 38 -5.98 -15.35 14.35
N HIS A 39 -4.97 -14.69 14.92
CA HIS A 39 -3.87 -14.10 14.16
C HIS A 39 -3.13 -15.15 13.34
N GLY A 40 -2.75 -16.28 13.95
CA GLY A 40 -2.08 -17.38 13.25
C GLY A 40 -2.91 -17.93 12.09
N CYS A 41 -4.22 -18.15 12.32
CA CYS A 41 -5.15 -18.58 11.30
C CYS A 41 -5.23 -17.59 10.12
N LEU A 42 -5.41 -16.29 10.41
CA LEU A 42 -5.47 -15.26 9.38
C LEU A 42 -4.13 -15.11 8.65
N LEU A 43 -3.00 -15.23 9.35
CA LEU A 43 -1.69 -15.15 8.74
C LEU A 43 -1.47 -16.30 7.73
N GLU A 44 -1.88 -17.53 8.07
CA GLU A 44 -1.82 -18.64 7.13
C GLU A 44 -2.69 -18.41 5.89
N VAL A 45 -3.91 -17.90 6.06
CA VAL A 45 -4.78 -17.54 4.92
C VAL A 45 -4.20 -16.39 4.10
N ALA A 46 -3.55 -15.43 4.74
CA ALA A 46 -2.90 -14.31 4.08
C ALA A 46 -1.65 -14.75 3.31
N GLN A 47 -0.90 -15.74 3.79
CA GLN A 47 0.37 -16.15 3.16
C GLN A 47 0.17 -17.25 2.11
N HIS A 48 -0.77 -18.16 2.34
CA HIS A 48 -0.94 -19.35 1.51
C HIS A 48 -2.19 -19.29 0.63
N ASP A 49 -2.11 -19.93 -0.53
CA ASP A 49 -3.27 -20.11 -1.39
C ASP A 49 -4.15 -21.25 -0.86
N VAL A 50 -5.06 -20.88 0.02
CA VAL A 50 -6.08 -21.80 0.56
C VAL A 50 -7.13 -22.09 -0.53
N PRO A 51 -7.46 -23.37 -0.81
CA PRO A 51 -8.55 -23.74 -1.71
C PRO A 51 -9.86 -23.01 -1.39
N GLU A 52 -10.62 -22.66 -2.42
CA GLU A 52 -11.84 -21.85 -2.27
C GLU A 52 -12.86 -22.49 -1.31
N GLU A 53 -13.06 -23.80 -1.42
CA GLU A 53 -13.98 -24.53 -0.54
C GLU A 53 -13.57 -24.44 0.94
N GLN A 54 -12.28 -24.59 1.23
CA GLN A 54 -11.75 -24.44 2.59
C GLN A 54 -11.89 -23.00 3.09
N ARG A 55 -11.67 -21.99 2.23
CA ARG A 55 -11.91 -20.58 2.59
C ARG A 55 -13.38 -20.34 2.92
N ARG A 56 -14.31 -20.86 2.13
CA ARG A 56 -15.76 -20.71 2.37
C ARG A 56 -16.19 -21.35 3.69
N GLN A 57 -15.66 -22.54 4.01
CA GLN A 57 -15.91 -23.22 5.28
C GLN A 57 -15.35 -22.45 6.47
N LEU A 58 -14.11 -21.96 6.34
CA LEU A 58 -13.46 -21.12 7.36
C LEU A 58 -14.23 -19.80 7.58
N ASP A 59 -14.60 -19.13 6.50
CA ASP A 59 -15.37 -17.87 6.53
C ASP A 59 -16.72 -18.08 7.24
N ALA A 60 -17.43 -19.16 6.93
CA ALA A 60 -18.69 -19.50 7.58
C ALA A 60 -18.50 -19.82 9.08
N ALA A 61 -17.45 -20.57 9.43
CA ALA A 61 -17.17 -20.94 10.82
C ALA A 61 -16.78 -19.73 11.68
N LEU A 62 -15.91 -18.85 11.18
CA LEU A 62 -15.52 -17.62 11.88
C LEU A 62 -16.70 -16.62 11.97
N CYS A 63 -17.57 -16.58 10.95
CA CYS A 63 -18.80 -15.78 10.99
C CYS A 63 -19.74 -16.19 12.14
N ALA A 64 -19.89 -17.48 12.40
CA ALA A 64 -20.75 -17.98 13.48
C ALA A 64 -20.30 -17.48 14.87
N GLU A 65 -18.99 -17.31 15.06
CA GLU A 65 -18.37 -16.90 16.33
C GLU A 65 -18.00 -15.41 16.38
N THR A 66 -18.39 -14.62 15.38
CA THR A 66 -17.86 -13.26 15.19
C THR A 66 -18.05 -12.33 16.39
N THR A 67 -19.18 -12.44 17.10
CA THR A 67 -19.43 -11.65 18.31
C THR A 67 -18.41 -11.95 19.42
N ALA A 68 -18.08 -13.21 19.64
CA ALA A 68 -17.06 -13.63 20.61
C ALA A 68 -15.65 -13.25 20.16
N LEU A 69 -15.40 -13.26 18.84
CA LEU A 69 -14.12 -12.89 18.23
C LEU A 69 -13.90 -11.38 18.08
N ARG A 70 -14.88 -10.52 18.42
CA ARG A 70 -14.82 -9.07 18.17
C ARG A 70 -13.49 -8.42 18.56
N GLY A 71 -13.01 -8.69 19.77
CA GLY A 71 -11.76 -8.11 20.26
C GLY A 71 -10.53 -8.58 19.47
N ALA A 72 -10.50 -9.87 19.10
CA ALA A 72 -9.44 -10.46 18.30
C ALA A 72 -9.46 -9.95 16.85
N LEU A 73 -10.65 -9.82 16.24
CA LEU A 73 -10.83 -9.26 14.89
C LEU A 73 -10.35 -7.81 14.81
N PHE A 74 -10.67 -6.98 15.81
CA PHE A 74 -10.18 -5.60 15.86
C PHE A 74 -8.67 -5.50 16.09
N LYS A 75 -8.05 -6.48 16.77
CA LYS A 75 -6.59 -6.55 16.85
C LYS A 75 -5.98 -6.96 15.51
N ALA A 76 -6.55 -7.95 14.83
CA ALA A 76 -6.12 -8.40 13.51
C ALA A 76 -6.21 -7.27 12.46
N LEU A 77 -7.26 -6.43 12.50
CA LEU A 77 -7.41 -5.29 11.60
C LEU A 77 -6.31 -4.24 11.70
N ARG A 78 -5.53 -4.22 12.80
CA ARG A 78 -4.43 -3.26 13.00
C ARG A 78 -3.18 -3.62 12.19
N VAL A 79 -3.13 -4.83 11.63
CA VAL A 79 -1.93 -5.37 10.98
C VAL A 79 -2.22 -5.53 9.48
N CYS A 80 -1.49 -4.78 8.64
CA CYS A 80 -1.70 -4.72 7.20
C CYS A 80 -1.45 -6.07 6.51
N SER A 81 -0.48 -6.85 6.99
CA SER A 81 -0.16 -8.18 6.44
C SER A 81 -1.30 -9.19 6.57
N LEU A 82 -2.27 -8.94 7.46
CA LEU A 82 -3.46 -9.78 7.62
C LEU A 82 -4.62 -9.37 6.70
N HIS A 83 -4.57 -8.19 6.08
CA HIS A 83 -5.68 -7.68 5.26
C HIS A 83 -5.98 -8.56 4.05
N ARG A 84 -4.98 -9.26 3.50
CA ARG A 84 -5.20 -10.27 2.46
C ARG A 84 -6.16 -11.37 2.91
N ALA A 85 -6.08 -11.80 4.17
CA ALA A 85 -7.00 -12.82 4.69
C ALA A 85 -8.45 -12.31 4.76
N PHE A 86 -8.66 -11.06 5.17
CA PHE A 86 -9.99 -10.45 5.17
C PHE A 86 -10.60 -10.36 3.77
N LEU A 87 -9.79 -10.07 2.74
CA LEU A 87 -10.26 -10.10 1.35
C LEU A 87 -10.64 -11.52 0.89
N GLY A 88 -9.93 -12.54 1.39
CA GLY A 88 -10.23 -13.96 1.13
C GLY A 88 -11.41 -14.51 1.94
N LEU A 89 -11.90 -13.79 2.94
CA LEU A 89 -12.97 -14.16 3.87
C LEU A 89 -14.06 -13.06 3.87
N PRO A 90 -14.81 -12.90 2.77
CA PRO A 90 -15.68 -11.75 2.55
C PRO A 90 -16.84 -11.65 3.56
N ARG A 91 -17.38 -12.78 4.04
CA ARG A 91 -18.47 -12.74 5.04
C ARG A 91 -17.95 -12.25 6.38
N LEU A 92 -16.76 -12.69 6.79
CA LEU A 92 -16.08 -12.26 8.00
C LEU A 92 -15.71 -10.77 7.93
N LEU A 93 -15.26 -10.29 6.77
CA LEU A 93 -15.00 -8.87 6.56
C LEU A 93 -16.27 -8.04 6.73
N GLU A 94 -17.39 -8.45 6.13
CA GLU A 94 -18.68 -7.77 6.31
C GLU A 94 -19.15 -7.83 7.78
N ALA A 95 -19.04 -8.99 8.44
CA ALA A 95 -19.40 -9.12 9.85
C ALA A 95 -18.53 -8.23 10.75
N THR A 96 -17.23 -8.12 10.44
CA THR A 96 -16.31 -7.20 11.12
C THR A 96 -16.70 -5.74 10.88
N ARG A 97 -17.13 -5.37 9.65
CA ARG A 97 -17.65 -4.04 9.33
C ARG A 97 -18.88 -3.68 10.17
N LEU A 98 -19.80 -4.62 10.36
CA LEU A 98 -20.97 -4.43 11.23
C LEU A 98 -20.56 -4.26 12.70
N LEU A 99 -19.60 -5.05 13.19
CA LEU A 99 -19.06 -4.88 14.54
C LEU A 99 -18.39 -3.51 14.74
N LEU A 100 -17.70 -3.02 13.72
CA LEU A 100 -17.08 -1.68 13.69
C LEU A 100 -18.13 -0.57 13.72
N ALA A 101 -19.25 -0.73 13.01
CA ALA A 101 -20.36 0.23 13.05
C ALA A 101 -20.95 0.36 14.46
N ALA A 102 -21.00 -0.73 15.22
CA ALA A 102 -21.47 -0.79 16.60
C ALA A 102 -20.36 -0.53 17.65
N ALA A 103 -19.14 -0.16 17.26
CA ALA A 103 -18.04 0.08 18.19
C ALA A 103 -18.06 1.49 18.78
N PRO A 104 -17.55 1.69 20.02
CA PRO A 104 -17.41 3.03 20.56
C PRO A 104 -16.33 3.80 19.79
N ALA A 105 -16.62 5.06 19.45
CA ALA A 105 -15.76 5.90 18.61
C ALA A 105 -14.32 6.03 19.13
N LYS A 106 -14.13 6.12 20.46
CA LYS A 106 -12.80 6.18 21.07
C LYS A 106 -11.97 4.94 20.78
N GLY A 107 -12.59 3.76 20.81
CA GLY A 107 -11.91 2.51 20.44
C GLY A 107 -11.48 2.53 18.98
N VAL A 108 -12.39 2.95 18.08
CA VAL A 108 -12.15 3.04 16.63
C VAL A 108 -11.01 3.98 16.26
N ALA A 109 -10.98 5.16 16.86
CA ALA A 109 -9.87 6.08 16.66
C ALA A 109 -8.53 5.43 17.04
N THR A 110 -8.44 4.77 18.20
CA THR A 110 -7.20 4.11 18.64
C THR A 110 -6.75 3.02 17.67
N PHE A 111 -7.61 2.07 17.28
CA PHE A 111 -7.13 0.96 16.46
C PHE A 111 -6.92 1.32 14.98
N ILE A 112 -7.68 2.25 14.40
CA ILE A 112 -7.52 2.65 12.99
C ILE A 112 -6.53 3.80 12.83
N GLU A 113 -6.71 4.90 13.57
CA GLU A 113 -5.92 6.11 13.35
C GLU A 113 -4.54 6.05 13.99
N THR A 114 -4.40 5.30 15.10
CA THR A 114 -3.11 5.11 15.78
C THR A 114 -2.44 3.85 15.31
N ASP A 115 -2.99 2.68 15.67
CA ASP A 115 -2.27 1.41 15.54
C ASP A 115 -2.10 1.00 14.06
N LEU A 116 -3.20 0.98 13.29
CA LEU A 116 -3.12 0.62 11.87
C LEU A 116 -2.32 1.64 11.04
N CYS A 117 -2.45 2.93 11.34
CA CYS A 117 -1.68 3.93 10.61
C CYS A 117 -0.17 3.79 10.87
N ALA A 118 0.23 3.49 12.11
CA ALA A 118 1.63 3.21 12.43
C ALA A 118 2.14 1.97 11.68
N ASP A 119 1.33 0.91 11.60
CA ASP A 119 1.68 -0.30 10.86
C ASP A 119 1.78 -0.06 9.33
N ILE A 120 0.87 0.74 8.76
CA ILE A 120 0.93 1.20 7.36
C ILE A 120 2.22 1.99 7.11
N ASP A 121 2.52 2.95 7.98
CA ASP A 121 3.69 3.83 7.83
C ASP A 121 5.01 3.03 7.97
N ALA A 122 5.00 1.90 8.69
CA ALA A 122 6.13 1.00 8.84
C ALA A 122 6.24 -0.09 7.74
N SER A 123 5.18 -0.29 6.94
CA SER A 123 5.12 -1.36 5.95
C SER A 123 5.90 -1.01 4.68
N ALA A 124 6.82 -1.90 4.29
CA ALA A 124 7.55 -1.82 3.02
C ALA A 124 6.94 -2.74 1.93
N SER A 125 5.86 -3.46 2.24
CA SER A 125 5.27 -4.45 1.36
C SER A 125 4.18 -3.81 0.50
N LEU A 126 4.45 -3.67 -0.80
CA LEU A 126 3.47 -3.19 -1.79
C LEU A 126 2.16 -3.99 -1.72
N ARG A 127 2.28 -5.31 -1.55
CA ARG A 127 1.14 -6.22 -1.49
C ARG A 127 0.27 -5.96 -0.26
N ASP A 128 0.89 -5.79 0.91
CA ASP A 128 0.14 -5.60 2.15
C ASP A 128 -0.54 -4.23 2.16
N LEU A 129 0.13 -3.20 1.63
CA LEU A 129 -0.43 -1.87 1.45
C LEU A 129 -1.60 -1.85 0.46
N ASP A 130 -1.52 -2.58 -0.66
CA ASP A 130 -2.62 -2.71 -1.61
C ASP A 130 -3.82 -3.45 -0.98
N CYS A 131 -3.57 -4.56 -0.28
CA CYS A 131 -4.62 -5.27 0.45
C CYS A 131 -5.27 -4.39 1.52
N ALA A 132 -4.48 -3.60 2.24
CA ALA A 132 -4.97 -2.64 3.22
C ALA A 132 -5.89 -1.59 2.59
N GLN A 133 -5.53 -1.05 1.43
CA GLN A 133 -6.39 -0.12 0.70
C GLN A 133 -7.73 -0.76 0.33
N GLN A 134 -7.71 -1.98 -0.20
CA GLN A 134 -8.93 -2.69 -0.58
C GLN A 134 -9.83 -2.99 0.63
N VAL A 135 -9.25 -3.42 1.76
CA VAL A 135 -10.02 -3.65 2.99
C VAL A 135 -10.60 -2.34 3.52
N LEU A 136 -9.82 -1.26 3.59
CA LEU A 136 -10.30 0.04 4.07
C LEU A 136 -11.39 0.61 3.15
N ASP A 137 -11.29 0.44 1.84
CA ASP A 137 -12.34 0.81 0.90
C ASP A 137 -13.61 -0.03 1.11
N ALA A 138 -13.47 -1.34 1.28
CA ALA A 138 -14.58 -2.24 1.59
C ALA A 138 -15.28 -1.86 2.92
N LEU A 139 -14.52 -1.46 3.94
CA LEU A 139 -15.07 -0.99 5.21
C LEU A 139 -15.90 0.30 5.04
N LEU A 140 -15.50 1.20 4.15
CA LEU A 140 -16.28 2.41 3.79
C LEU A 140 -17.53 2.09 2.96
N GLY A 141 -17.72 0.85 2.54
CA GLY A 141 -18.79 0.39 1.67
C GLY A 141 -18.44 0.38 0.18
N GLY A 142 -17.20 0.74 -0.18
CA GLY A 142 -16.69 0.74 -1.56
C GLY A 142 -17.65 1.40 -2.55
N ARG A 143 -18.02 0.65 -3.60
CA ARG A 143 -18.99 1.08 -4.62
C ARG A 143 -20.45 0.66 -4.35
N ARG A 144 -20.75 0.11 -3.16
CA ARG A 144 -22.10 -0.38 -2.82
C ARG A 144 -23.02 0.78 -2.47
N LEU A 145 -24.32 0.63 -2.75
CA LEU A 145 -25.31 1.61 -2.35
C LEU A 145 -25.53 1.54 -0.84
N LYS A 146 -25.86 2.69 -0.21
CA LYS A 146 -26.12 2.74 1.24
C LYS A 146 -27.17 1.75 1.72
N LYS A 147 -28.21 1.51 0.91
CA LYS A 147 -29.28 0.54 1.23
C LYS A 147 -28.79 -0.91 1.28
N ASP A 148 -27.68 -1.22 0.60
CA ASP A 148 -27.10 -2.55 0.55
C ASP A 148 -26.07 -2.77 1.67
N LEU A 149 -25.69 -1.70 2.38
CA LEU A 149 -24.79 -1.72 3.53
C LEU A 149 -25.64 -1.91 4.79
N GLY A 150 -25.77 -3.14 5.28
CA GLY A 150 -26.69 -3.48 6.40
C GLY A 150 -26.64 -2.51 7.59
N ALA A 151 -25.45 -2.06 7.99
CA ALA A 151 -25.27 -0.88 8.84
C ALA A 151 -24.25 0.09 8.21
N ASP A 152 -24.49 1.39 8.32
CA ASP A 152 -23.55 2.41 7.87
C ASP A 152 -22.54 2.77 8.98
N LEU A 153 -21.30 3.06 8.61
CA LEU A 153 -20.30 3.49 9.58
C LEU A 153 -20.63 4.91 10.08
N PRO A 154 -20.56 5.16 11.40
CA PRO A 154 -20.62 6.50 11.96
C PRO A 154 -19.62 7.46 11.29
N ALA A 155 -19.97 8.75 11.21
CA ALA A 155 -19.15 9.75 10.53
C ALA A 155 -17.71 9.83 11.10
N SER A 156 -17.56 9.68 12.42
CA SER A 156 -16.26 9.59 13.09
C SER A 156 -15.45 8.39 12.60
N HIS A 157 -16.05 7.21 12.51
CA HIS A 157 -15.38 5.99 12.04
C HIS A 157 -14.99 6.13 10.57
N LYS A 158 -15.87 6.68 9.73
CA LYS A 158 -15.57 6.96 8.31
C LYS A 158 -14.37 7.88 8.16
N LYS A 159 -14.26 8.91 9.01
CA LYS A 159 -13.10 9.79 9.02
C LYS A 159 -11.82 8.99 9.33
N SER A 160 -11.84 8.17 10.37
CA SER A 160 -10.70 7.32 10.74
C SER A 160 -10.28 6.37 9.63
N VAL A 161 -11.23 5.66 9.03
CA VAL A 161 -10.98 4.74 7.91
C VAL A 161 -10.44 5.49 6.68
N ARG A 162 -10.99 6.67 6.34
CA ARG A 162 -10.46 7.49 5.24
C ARG A 162 -9.05 7.99 5.50
N THR A 163 -8.72 8.36 6.75
CA THR A 163 -7.37 8.77 7.13
C THR A 163 -6.38 7.63 6.88
N ALA A 164 -6.68 6.42 7.37
CA ALA A 164 -5.85 5.24 7.13
C ALA A 164 -5.75 4.91 5.64
N LEU A 165 -6.85 5.00 4.89
CA LEU A 165 -6.87 4.73 3.44
C LEU A 165 -5.96 5.70 2.68
N ASN A 166 -6.01 6.99 3.01
CA ASN A 166 -5.16 8.00 2.40
C ASN A 166 -3.69 7.80 2.76
N ARG A 167 -3.38 7.38 3.98
CA ARG A 167 -2.01 6.98 4.37
C ARG A 167 -1.52 5.78 3.55
N ALA A 168 -2.32 4.72 3.45
CA ALA A 168 -1.96 3.54 2.67
C ALA A 168 -1.72 3.87 1.18
N ARG A 169 -2.53 4.77 0.59
CA ARG A 169 -2.33 5.29 -0.77
C ARG A 169 -1.02 6.06 -0.94
N ARG A 170 -0.68 6.90 0.04
CA ARG A 170 0.58 7.66 0.01
C ARG A 170 1.79 6.74 0.16
N ALA A 171 1.74 5.80 1.11
CA ALA A 171 2.80 4.82 1.32
C ALA A 171 3.03 3.96 0.07
N LEU A 172 1.96 3.42 -0.52
CA LEU A 172 2.04 2.65 -1.77
C LEU A 172 2.65 3.48 -2.90
N GLY A 173 2.16 4.71 -3.09
CA GLY A 173 2.65 5.62 -4.13
C GLY A 173 4.12 5.99 -3.95
N ALA A 174 4.60 6.13 -2.71
CA ALA A 174 6.01 6.39 -2.41
C ALA A 174 6.90 5.22 -2.83
N ILE A 175 6.54 3.99 -2.46
CA ILE A 175 7.31 2.79 -2.83
C ILE A 175 7.31 2.57 -4.34
N GLU A 176 6.17 2.76 -5.02
CA GLU A 176 6.11 2.66 -6.48
C GLU A 176 6.91 3.76 -7.18
N ALA A 177 6.96 4.97 -6.62
CA ALA A 177 7.78 6.06 -7.15
C ALA A 177 9.27 5.74 -7.01
N GLU A 178 9.70 5.25 -5.85
CA GLU A 178 11.08 4.80 -5.61
C GLU A 178 11.47 3.67 -6.58
N ALA A 179 10.62 2.67 -6.76
CA ALA A 179 10.83 1.59 -7.70
C ALA A 179 10.96 2.09 -9.16
N ARG A 180 10.14 3.06 -9.56
CA ARG A 180 10.23 3.69 -10.89
C ARG A 180 11.54 4.46 -11.07
N VAL A 181 11.97 5.23 -10.08
CA VAL A 181 13.26 5.95 -10.12
C VAL A 181 14.42 4.97 -10.27
N GLN A 182 14.40 3.85 -9.54
CA GLN A 182 15.42 2.80 -9.64
C GLN A 182 15.41 2.13 -11.03
N GLN A 183 14.23 1.84 -11.59
CA GLN A 183 14.13 1.28 -12.94
C GLN A 183 14.65 2.23 -14.02
N VAL A 184 14.32 3.52 -13.94
CA VAL A 184 14.84 4.54 -14.87
C VAL A 184 16.36 4.69 -14.74
N ALA A 185 16.89 4.70 -13.51
CA ALA A 185 18.32 4.75 -13.26
C ALA A 185 19.03 3.50 -13.82
N ALA A 186 18.49 2.31 -13.59
CA ALA A 186 19.02 1.05 -14.13
C ALA A 186 18.97 1.01 -15.66
N HIS A 187 17.87 1.47 -16.27
CA HIS A 187 17.75 1.58 -17.73
C HIS A 187 18.76 2.56 -18.31
N ARG A 188 18.98 3.72 -17.68
CA ARG A 188 19.99 4.70 -18.09
C ARG A 188 21.42 4.17 -17.93
N ALA A 189 21.67 3.34 -16.92
CA ALA A 189 22.96 2.67 -16.75
C ALA A 189 23.19 1.57 -17.82
N ALA A 190 22.14 0.83 -18.19
CA ALA A 190 22.19 -0.22 -19.21
C ALA A 190 22.26 0.35 -20.65
N HIS A 191 21.63 1.49 -20.87
CA HIS A 191 21.64 2.23 -22.12
C HIS A 191 22.25 3.62 -21.85
N PRO A 192 23.59 3.69 -21.66
CA PRO A 192 24.25 4.98 -21.55
C PRO A 192 23.93 5.77 -22.81
N PRO A 193 23.68 7.08 -22.70
CA PRO A 193 23.44 7.90 -23.88
C PRO A 193 24.61 7.69 -24.85
N VAL A 194 24.31 7.15 -26.04
CA VAL A 194 25.25 7.19 -27.15
C VAL A 194 25.56 8.65 -27.32
N TYR A 195 26.85 9.01 -27.21
CA TYR A 195 27.35 10.38 -27.30
C TYR A 195 26.53 11.13 -28.34
N GLU A 196 25.63 12.02 -27.89
CA GLU A 196 25.00 12.98 -28.78
C GLU A 196 26.18 13.77 -29.31
N MET A 197 26.52 13.54 -30.58
CA MET A 197 27.35 14.48 -31.32
C MET A 197 26.77 15.84 -30.98
N PRO A 198 27.55 16.76 -30.38
CA PRO A 198 27.04 18.10 -30.14
C PRO A 198 26.45 18.56 -31.47
N ASP A 199 25.20 18.99 -31.46
CA ASP A 199 24.62 19.74 -32.58
C ASP A 199 25.40 21.05 -32.63
N THR A 200 26.65 20.98 -33.10
CA THR A 200 27.39 22.13 -33.55
C THR A 200 26.58 22.59 -34.75
N ASP A 201 25.79 23.64 -34.53
CA ASP A 201 24.96 24.22 -35.58
C ASP A 201 25.87 24.56 -36.76
N CYS A 202 25.87 23.70 -37.78
CA CYS A 202 26.80 23.79 -38.91
C CYS A 202 26.70 25.16 -39.58
N ARG A 203 25.54 25.81 -39.46
CA ARG A 203 25.29 27.18 -39.94
C ARG A 203 26.17 28.20 -39.23
N ARG A 204 26.38 28.06 -37.93
CA ARG A 204 27.22 28.99 -37.15
C ARG A 204 28.69 28.82 -37.48
N GLU A 205 29.16 27.58 -37.70
CA GLU A 205 30.53 27.35 -38.16
C GLU A 205 30.77 27.88 -39.57
N ASP A 206 29.78 27.73 -40.47
CA ASP A 206 29.85 28.27 -41.83
C ASP A 206 29.83 29.81 -41.83
N GLU A 207 29.00 30.44 -40.99
CA GLU A 207 28.97 31.90 -40.79
C GLU A 207 30.32 32.43 -40.28
N GLU A 208 30.91 31.79 -39.27
CA GLU A 208 32.23 32.16 -38.75
C GLU A 208 33.33 31.96 -39.81
N ARG A 209 33.24 30.90 -40.62
CA ARG A 209 34.20 30.62 -41.70
C ARG A 209 34.06 31.59 -42.87
N GLU A 210 32.86 32.06 -43.18
CA GLU A 210 32.63 33.13 -44.16
C GLU A 210 33.11 34.49 -43.66
N ALA A 211 32.86 34.83 -42.39
CA ALA A 211 33.34 36.06 -41.78
C ALA A 211 34.87 36.18 -41.88
N ARG A 212 35.60 35.10 -41.51
CA ARG A 212 37.07 35.06 -41.64
C ARG A 212 37.55 35.20 -43.07
N ARG A 213 36.84 34.63 -44.05
CA ARG A 213 37.18 34.80 -45.47
C ARG A 213 36.98 36.24 -45.95
N ARG A 214 35.93 36.92 -45.50
CA ARG A 214 35.68 38.34 -45.82
C ARG A 214 36.73 39.25 -45.20
N GLU A 215 37.09 39.03 -43.94
CA GLU A 215 38.16 39.78 -43.27
C GLU A 215 39.52 39.57 -43.93
N ALA A 216 39.87 38.33 -44.29
CA ALA A 216 41.11 38.06 -45.01
C ALA A 216 41.14 38.72 -46.40
N HIS A 217 40.00 38.75 -47.10
CA HIS A 217 39.89 39.41 -48.39
C HIS A 217 39.99 40.94 -48.28
N SER A 218 39.37 41.56 -47.27
CA SER A 218 39.50 43.01 -47.05
C SER A 218 40.93 43.39 -46.67
N ALA A 219 41.55 42.64 -45.75
CA ALA A 219 42.94 42.87 -45.35
C ALA A 219 43.92 42.73 -46.54
N GLY A 220 43.68 41.76 -47.44
CA GLY A 220 44.47 41.61 -48.66
C GLY A 220 44.32 42.78 -49.64
N MET A 221 43.10 43.31 -49.80
CA MET A 221 42.83 44.49 -50.64
C MET A 221 43.49 45.74 -50.05
N ASP A 222 43.37 45.96 -48.74
CA ASP A 222 44.00 47.09 -48.05
C ASP A 222 45.52 47.05 -48.17
N ALA A 223 46.12 45.86 -48.10
CA ALA A 223 47.56 45.67 -48.33
C ALA A 223 47.97 46.01 -49.78
N MET A 224 47.17 45.65 -50.79
CA MET A 224 47.44 46.03 -52.19
C MET A 224 47.31 47.54 -52.42
N PHE A 225 46.30 48.19 -51.83
CA PHE A 225 46.13 49.64 -51.94
C PHE A 225 47.23 50.42 -51.20
N ALA A 226 47.74 49.89 -50.09
CA ALA A 226 48.90 50.46 -49.41
C ALA A 226 50.18 50.33 -50.25
N ALA A 227 50.40 49.20 -50.91
CA ALA A 227 51.54 48.99 -51.81
C ALA A 227 51.50 49.91 -53.05
N ALA A 228 50.30 50.20 -53.58
CA ALA A 228 50.12 51.08 -54.74
C ALA A 228 50.33 52.58 -54.44
N LYS A 229 50.34 53.00 -53.16
CA LYS A 229 50.59 54.40 -52.75
C LYS A 229 52.07 54.74 -52.54
N ILE A 230 52.98 53.77 -52.69
CA ILE A 230 54.43 53.93 -52.46
C ILE A 230 55.22 53.98 -53.79
N GLY A 231 54.53 53.92 -54.94
CA GLY A 231 55.11 54.20 -56.27
C GLY A 231 54.66 55.54 -56.83
#